data_AF-A0A969REK3-F1
#
_entry.id   AF-A0A969REK3-F1
#
_cell.length_a   1.000
_cell.length_b   1.000
_cell.length_c   1.000
_cell.angle_alpha   90.00
_cell.angle_beta   90.00
_cell.angle_gamma   90.00
#
_symmetry.space_group_name_H-M   'P 1'
#
loop_
_entity.id
_entity.type
_entity.pdbx_description
1 polymer ?
#
loop_
_entity_poly.entity_id
_entity_poly.type
_entity_poly.pdbx_seq_one_letter_code
_entity_poly.pdbx_strand_id
1 'polypeptide(L)' 'MAAPFIVASTNCIVTLSEQIARLHDWSGVKILPLPFDFTPYWETMLWHRRDDRDQSHQWLRNEIITIASELSIDKQNLS' A
#
# COMPACT_ATOMS: atom_id res chain seq x y z
N MET A 1 -1.44 13.82 2.07
CA MET A 1 -0.13 13.41 2.62
C MET A 1 0.88 14.55 2.43
N ALA A 2 1.69 14.88 3.45
CA ALA A 2 2.64 16.00 3.39
C ALA A 2 4.10 15.58 3.16
N ALA A 3 4.48 14.34 3.49
CA ALA A 3 5.88 13.92 3.54
C ALA A 3 6.66 14.10 2.20
N PRO A 4 6.14 13.73 1.01
CA PRO A 4 6.86 13.97 -0.25
C PRO A 4 7.14 15.44 -0.53
N PHE A 5 6.20 16.34 -0.19
CA PHE A 5 6.36 17.78 -0.37
C PHE A 5 7.42 18.39 0.56
N ILE A 6 7.56 17.84 1.77
CA ILE A 6 8.61 18.25 2.71
C ILE A 6 9.97 17.81 2.18
N VAL A 7 10.10 16.56 1.71
CA VAL A 7 11.35 16.04 1.15
C VAL A 7 11.78 16.84 -0.09
N ALA A 8 10.85 17.24 -0.94
CA ALA A 8 11.16 18.05 -2.13
C ALA A 8 11.78 19.43 -1.81
N SER A 9 11.57 19.96 -0.60
CA SER A 9 12.03 21.29 -0.18
C SER A 9 13.11 21.28 0.90
N THR A 10 13.59 20.09 1.30
CA THR A 10 14.54 19.92 2.40
C THR A 10 15.63 18.91 2.04
N ASN A 11 16.63 18.74 2.91
CA ASN A 11 17.67 17.71 2.76
C ASN A 11 17.31 16.41 3.52
N CYS A 12 16.02 16.06 3.56
CA CYS A 12 15.52 14.88 4.24
C CYS A 12 15.24 13.75 3.26
N ILE A 13 15.24 12.52 3.77
CA ILE A 13 14.71 11.34 3.07
C ILE A 13 13.60 10.72 3.91
N VAL A 14 12.70 9.97 3.26
CA VAL A 14 11.60 9.30 3.95
C VAL A 14 11.38 7.91 3.35
N THR A 15 11.07 6.94 4.22
CA THR A 15 10.62 5.60 3.82
C THR A 15 9.09 5.57 3.84
N LEU A 16 8.48 5.12 2.75
CA LEU A 16 7.03 4.99 2.62
C LEU A 16 6.68 3.70 1.87
N SER A 17 5.41 3.31 1.93
CA SER A 17 4.89 2.22 1.10
C SER A 17 5.09 2.54 -0.38
N GLU A 18 5.53 1.55 -1.14
CA GLU A 18 5.71 1.65 -2.59
C GLU A 18 4.44 2.10 -3.31
N GLN A 19 3.26 1.63 -2.86
CA GLN A 19 1.99 2.04 -3.44
C GLN A 19 1.76 3.54 -3.35
N ILE A 20 2.11 4.13 -2.21
CA ILE A 20 1.99 5.58 -1.99
C ILE A 20 3.02 6.32 -2.85
N ALA A 21 4.25 5.78 -2.94
CA ALA A 21 5.31 6.39 -3.73
C ALA A 21 4.91 6.46 -5.22
N ARG A 22 4.19 5.45 -5.72
CA ARG A 22 3.76 5.36 -7.12
C ARG A 22 2.38 5.96 -7.41
N LEU A 23 1.61 6.35 -6.38
CA LEU A 23 0.24 6.84 -6.54
C LEU A 23 0.16 8.14 -7.36
N HIS A 24 1.18 8.99 -7.23
CA HIS A 24 1.30 10.26 -7.95
C HIS A 24 2.72 10.46 -8.44
N ASP A 25 2.87 11.25 -9.49
CA ASP A 25 4.18 11.80 -9.86
C ASP A 25 4.53 12.96 -8.92
N TRP A 26 5.39 12.68 -7.95
CA TRP A 26 5.79 13.64 -6.93
C TRP A 26 6.90 14.55 -7.48
N SER A 27 6.51 15.72 -8.01
CA SER A 27 7.48 16.69 -8.55
C SER A 27 8.59 17.01 -7.55
N GLY A 28 9.84 16.90 -7.99
CA GLY A 28 11.03 17.17 -7.18
C GLY A 28 11.46 16.04 -6.23
N VAL A 29 10.80 14.88 -6.27
CA VAL A 29 11.17 13.70 -5.47
C VAL A 29 11.67 12.57 -6.38
N LYS A 30 12.66 11.82 -5.91
CA LYS A 30 13.14 10.59 -6.56
C LYS A 30 12.80 9.38 -5.69
N ILE A 31 12.25 8.34 -6.31
CA ILE A 31 12.03 7.05 -5.65
C ILE A 31 13.32 6.23 -5.81
N LEU A 32 13.85 5.73 -4.69
CA LEU A 32 15.10 4.96 -4.64
C LEU A 32 14.83 3.59 -4.00
N PRO A 33 15.61 2.55 -4.35
CA PRO A 33 15.56 1.28 -3.62
C PRO A 33 15.95 1.50 -2.15
N LEU A 34 15.40 0.67 -1.26
CA LEU A 34 15.76 0.71 0.15
C LEU A 34 17.24 0.34 0.32
N PRO A 35 18.00 1.06 1.17
CA PRO A 35 19.42 0.78 1.40
C PRO A 35 19.66 -0.37 2.39
N PHE A 36 18.62 -1.12 2.75
CA PHE A 36 18.65 -2.22 3.70
C PHE A 36 17.59 -3.26 3.33
N ASP A 37 17.80 -4.50 3.80
CA ASP A 37 16.81 -5.56 3.67
C ASP A 37 15.59 -5.25 4.53
N PHE A 38 14.41 -5.41 3.93
CA PHE A 38 13.13 -5.13 4.59
C PHE A 38 12.21 -6.34 4.46
N THR A 39 11.66 -6.79 5.58
CA THR A 39 10.63 -7.84 5.56
C THR A 39 9.32 -7.21 5.06
N PRO A 40 8.72 -7.72 3.97
CA PRO A 40 7.43 -7.25 3.50
C PRO A 40 6.38 -7.30 4.60
N TYR A 41 5.44 -6.35 4.59
CA TYR A 41 4.28 -6.39 5.46
C TYR A 41 3.05 -6.85 4.68
N TRP A 42 2.12 -7.50 5.39
CA TRP A 42 0.84 -7.91 4.83
C TRP A 42 -0.26 -7.01 5.35
N GLU A 43 -1.17 -6.63 4.46
CA GLU A 43 -2.40 -5.95 4.82
C GLU A 43 -3.40 -6.99 5.34
N THR A 44 -3.97 -6.73 6.50
CA THR A 44 -4.96 -7.63 7.11
C THR A 44 -6.26 -6.87 7.38
N MET A 45 -7.37 -7.52 7.07
CA MET A 45 -8.69 -7.02 7.42
C MET A 45 -9.04 -7.47 8.84
N LEU A 46 -9.40 -6.51 9.69
CA LEU A 46 -9.78 -6.77 11.08
C LEU A 46 -11.27 -6.47 11.27
N TRP A 47 -11.96 -7.37 11.95
CA TRP A 47 -13.36 -7.19 12.34
C TRP A 47 -13.64 -7.96 13.63
N HIS A 48 -14.78 -7.68 14.26
CA HIS A 48 -15.18 -8.36 15.48
C HIS A 48 -15.86 -9.70 15.17
N ARG A 49 -15.60 -10.74 15.96
CA ARG A 49 -16.12 -12.12 15.76
C ARG A 49 -17.65 -12.23 15.66
N ARG A 50 -18.38 -11.25 16.20
CA ARG A 50 -19.85 -11.15 16.08
C ARG A 50 -20.29 -11.03 14.62
N ASP A 51 -19.48 -10.36 13.80
CA ASP A 51 -19.83 -9.99 12.43
C ASP A 51 -19.35 -11.05 11.42
N ASP A 52 -18.81 -12.17 11.91
CA ASP A 52 -18.34 -13.28 11.06
C ASP A 52 -19.46 -13.83 10.18
N ARG A 53 -20.68 -13.92 10.73
CA ARG A 53 -21.85 -14.52 10.09
C ARG A 53 -22.77 -13.50 9.43
N ASP A 54 -22.44 -12.22 9.51
CA ASP A 54 -23.22 -11.20 8.82
C ASP A 54 -22.94 -11.27 7.31
N GLN A 55 -24.01 -11.42 6.51
CA GLN A 55 -23.90 -11.63 5.07
C GLN A 55 -23.33 -10.40 4.36
N SER A 56 -23.66 -9.19 4.81
CA SER A 56 -23.14 -7.96 4.23
C SER A 56 -21.65 -7.81 4.49
N HIS A 57 -21.18 -8.15 5.71
CA HIS A 57 -19.76 -8.19 6.04
C HIS A 57 -19.01 -9.29 5.27
N GLN A 58 -19.60 -10.46 5.06
CA GLN A 58 -18.99 -11.51 4.25
C GLN A 58 -18.83 -11.08 2.78
N TRP A 59 -19.90 -10.52 2.20
CA TRP A 59 -19.85 -10.02 0.83
C TRP A 59 -18.75 -8.98 0.66
N LEU A 60 -18.71 -7.94 1.50
CA LEU A 60 -17.71 -6.88 1.39
C LEU A 60 -16.27 -7.41 1.52
N ARG A 61 -16.02 -8.32 2.47
CA ARG A 61 -14.70 -8.95 2.65
C ARG A 61 -14.28 -9.72 1.39
N ASN A 62 -15.21 -10.47 0.80
CA ASN A 62 -14.93 -11.23 -0.41
C ASN A 62 -14.63 -10.31 -1.60
N GLU A 63 -15.38 -9.23 -1.77
CA GLU A 63 -15.11 -8.23 -2.83
C GLU A 63 -13.72 -7.60 -2.67
N ILE A 64 -13.36 -7.22 -1.44
CA ILE A 64 -12.02 -6.67 -1.14
C ILE A 64 -10.93 -7.69 -1.47
N ILE A 65 -11.12 -8.97 -1.10
CA ILE A 65 -10.16 -10.04 -1.40
C ILE A 65 -10.01 -10.23 -2.92
N THR A 66 -11.12 -10.29 -3.66
CA THR A 66 -11.11 -10.44 -5.12
C THR A 66 -10.29 -9.32 -5.76
N ILE A 67 -10.63 -8.05 -5.47
CA ILE A 67 -9.94 -6.90 -6.06
C ILE A 67 -8.47 -6.85 -5.64
N ALA A 68 -8.15 -7.13 -4.37
CA ALA A 68 -6.78 -7.15 -3.89
C ALA A 68 -5.95 -8.25 -4.56
N SER A 69 -6.55 -9.42 -4.85
CA SER A 69 -5.89 -10.51 -5.54
C SER A 69 -5.54 -10.15 -6.99
N GLU A 70 -6.45 -9.46 -7.70
CA GLU A 70 -6.21 -8.97 -9.06
C GLU A 70 -5.07 -7.95 -9.10
N LEU A 71 -5.07 -6.99 -8.17
CA LEU A 71 -4.01 -5.98 -8.05
C LEU A 71 -2.65 -6.59 -7.67
N SER A 72 -2.63 -7.73 -6.98
CA SER A 72 -1.38 -8.43 -6.65
C SER A 72 -0.79 -9.18 -7.84
N ILE A 73 -1.60 -9.62 -8.80
CA ILE A 73 -1.14 -10.34 -10.00
C ILE A 73 -0.45 -9.36 -10.96
N ASP A 74 -1.01 -8.17 -11.15
CA ASP A 74 -0.41 -7.13 -12.02
C ASP A 74 0.96 -6.65 -11.51
N LYS A 75 1.18 -6.66 -10.20
CA LYS A 75 2.48 -6.27 -9.60
C LYS A 75 3.62 -7.25 -9.87
N GLN A 76 3.34 -8.55 -10.12
CA GLN A 76 4.37 -9.55 -10.43
C GLN A 76 4.81 -9.52 -11.91
N ASN A 77 4.05 -8.86 -12.79
CA ASN A 77 4.35 -8.76 -14.23
C ASN A 77 5.12 -7.48 -14.61
N LEU A 78 5.40 -6.59 -13.64
CA LEU A 78 6.14 -5.33 -13.84
C LEU A 78 7.54 -5.32 -13.20
N SER A 79 8.04 -6.46 -12.71
CA SER A 79 9.38 -6.63 -12.13
C SER A 79 10.31 -7.40 -13.05
#